data_AF-A0AA48H6N5-F1
#
_entry.id   AF-A0AA48H6N5-F1
#
_cell.length_a   1.000
_cell.length_b   1.000
_cell.length_c   1.000
_cell.angle_alpha   90.00
_cell.angle_beta   90.00
_cell.angle_gamma   90.00
#
_symmetry.space_group_name_H-M   'P 1'
#
loop_
_entity.id
_entity.type
_entity.pdbx_description
1 polymer ?
#
loop_
_entity_poly.entity_id
_entity_poly.type
_entity_poly.pdbx_seq_one_letter_code
_entity_poly.pdbx_strand_id
1 'polypeptide(L)'
;MAMALDELQKPNIGTPDYARGAVSTGRKLWAVLTTVGFGLFWVAGLFLAASVIGGQPIAWGMVVLCGLGLAVGIYGRRRVEFG
;
A
#
# COMPACT_ATOMS: atom_id res chain seq x y z
N MET A 1 10.62 -22.29 37.99
CA MET A 1 11.16 -21.06 37.37
C MET A 1 11.63 -21.25 35.91
N ALA A 2 11.41 -22.41 35.28
CA ALA A 2 11.64 -22.61 33.84
C ALA A 2 10.43 -22.19 32.97
N MET A 3 9.21 -22.38 33.47
CA MET A 3 7.96 -22.12 32.74
C MET A 3 7.71 -20.63 32.39
N ALA A 4 8.37 -19.69 33.08
CA ALA A 4 8.24 -18.25 32.82
C ALA A 4 9.15 -17.77 31.67
N LEU A 5 10.21 -18.52 31.35
CA LEU A 5 11.11 -18.23 30.23
C LEU A 5 10.58 -18.79 28.90
N ASP A 6 9.84 -19.91 28.95
CA ASP A 6 9.18 -20.50 27.77
C ASP A 6 8.11 -19.57 27.16
N GLU A 7 7.35 -18.83 27.99
CA GLU A 7 6.37 -17.84 27.53
C GLU A 7 7.03 -16.58 26.91
N LEU A 8 8.26 -16.25 27.32
CA LEU A 8 9.08 -15.17 26.75
C LEU A 8 9.79 -15.60 25.45
N GLN A 9 9.99 -16.90 25.25
CA GLN A 9 10.48 -17.50 24.01
C GLN A 9 9.36 -17.87 23.03
N LYS A 10 8.11 -17.48 23.31
CA LYS A 10 7.03 -17.56 22.33
C LYS A 10 7.51 -16.85 21.06
N PRO A 11 7.72 -17.57 19.94
CA PRO A 11 8.32 -17.00 18.74
C PRO A 11 7.45 -15.82 18.35
N ASN A 12 8.03 -14.61 18.39
CA ASN A 12 7.33 -13.35 18.18
C ASN A 12 6.36 -13.50 17.00
N ILE A 13 5.08 -13.72 17.29
CA ILE A 13 4.03 -14.03 16.30
C ILE A 13 3.80 -12.82 15.38
N GLY A 14 4.36 -11.68 15.75
CA GLY A 14 4.42 -10.47 14.94
C GLY A 14 5.77 -10.22 14.28
N THR A 15 6.69 -11.19 14.18
CA THR A 15 7.87 -10.99 13.30
C THR A 15 7.36 -10.91 11.87
N PRO A 16 7.38 -9.72 11.27
CA PRO A 16 6.83 -9.55 9.94
C PRO A 16 7.69 -10.32 8.95
N ASP A 17 7.08 -10.88 7.90
CA ASP A 17 7.74 -11.85 6.99
C ASP A 17 9.07 -11.37 6.40
N TYR A 18 9.30 -10.06 6.34
CA TYR A 18 10.58 -9.49 5.93
C TYR A 18 11.75 -9.81 6.87
N ALA A 19 11.49 -10.05 8.16
CA ALA A 19 12.49 -10.45 9.16
C ALA A 19 12.90 -11.93 9.02
N ARG A 20 12.07 -12.75 8.35
CA ARG A 20 12.32 -14.19 8.13
C ARG A 20 13.04 -14.48 6.80
N GLY A 21 13.46 -13.45 6.06
CA GLY A 21 14.07 -13.62 4.73
C GLY A 21 13.10 -14.10 3.64
N ALA A 22 11.80 -14.17 3.93
CA ALA A 22 10.77 -14.72 3.04
C ALA A 22 10.26 -13.71 1.98
N VAL A 23 10.77 -12.49 1.98
CA VAL A 23 10.30 -11.41 1.09
C VAL A 23 11.37 -11.06 0.07
N SER A 24 11.15 -11.48 -1.19
CA SER A 24 12.02 -11.13 -2.32
C SER A 24 12.12 -9.61 -2.50
N THR A 25 13.26 -9.13 -3.02
CA THR A 25 13.44 -7.70 -3.38
C THR A 25 12.31 -7.20 -4.28
N GLY A 26 11.78 -8.06 -5.15
CA GLY A 26 10.63 -7.76 -6.01
C GLY A 26 9.35 -7.47 -5.22
N ARG A 27 9.03 -8.28 -4.20
CA ARG A 27 7.83 -8.07 -3.36
C ARG A 27 7.92 -6.76 -2.57
N LYS A 28 9.11 -6.37 -2.10
CA LYS A 28 9.34 -5.07 -1.45
C LYS A 28 9.08 -3.90 -2.40
N LEU A 29 9.58 -3.97 -3.63
CA LEU A 29 9.35 -2.95 -4.65
C LEU A 29 7.86 -2.81 -4.98
N TRP A 30 7.14 -3.92 -5.14
CA TRP A 30 5.69 -3.87 -5.39
C TRP A 30 4.91 -3.29 -4.21
N ALA A 31 5.33 -3.55 -2.96
CA ALA A 31 4.72 -2.91 -1.79
C ALA A 31 4.90 -1.38 -1.81
N VAL A 32 6.10 -0.88 -2.18
CA VAL A 32 6.34 0.56 -2.33
C VAL A 32 5.46 1.16 -3.44
N LEU A 33 5.43 0.52 -4.61
CA LEU A 33 4.61 0.97 -5.74
C LEU A 33 3.11 1.00 -5.39
N THR A 34 2.65 0.03 -4.60
CA THR A 34 1.27 -0.03 -4.11
C THR A 34 0.95 1.17 -3.23
N THR A 35 1.81 1.47 -2.25
CA THR A 35 1.64 2.61 -1.35
C THR A 35 1.65 3.94 -2.10
N VAL A 36 2.59 4.11 -3.04
CA VAL A 36 2.69 5.33 -3.86
C VAL A 36 1.47 5.47 -4.77
N GLY A 37 1.02 4.39 -5.41
CA GLY A 37 -0.16 4.40 -6.27
C GLY A 37 -1.44 4.79 -5.54
N PHE A 38 -1.71 4.19 -4.37
CA PHE A 38 -2.86 4.58 -3.56
C PHE A 38 -2.74 5.99 -2.98
N GLY A 39 -1.53 6.44 -2.63
CA GLY A 39 -1.30 7.82 -2.23
C GLY A 39 -1.68 8.82 -3.33
N LEU A 40 -1.23 8.56 -4.56
CA LEU A 40 -1.58 9.34 -5.75
C LEU A 40 -3.09 9.33 -6.03
N PHE A 41 -3.72 8.16 -5.93
CA PHE A 41 -5.17 8.03 -6.06
C PHE A 41 -5.91 8.91 -5.05
N TRP A 42 -5.54 8.85 -3.77
CA TRP A 42 -6.23 9.63 -2.74
C TRP A 42 -6.02 11.13 -2.91
N VAL A 43 -4.79 11.58 -3.19
CA VAL A 43 -4.51 13.01 -3.41
C VAL A 43 -5.30 13.51 -4.62
N ALA A 44 -5.16 12.87 -5.77
CA ALA A 44 -5.84 13.31 -6.98
C ALA A 44 -7.36 13.15 -6.90
N GLY A 45 -7.83 12.08 -6.26
CA GLY A 45 -9.25 11.80 -6.04
C GLY A 45 -9.93 12.80 -5.10
N LEU A 46 -9.26 13.23 -4.03
CA LEU A 46 -9.79 14.27 -3.13
C LEU A 46 -9.86 15.62 -3.83
N PHE A 47 -8.84 15.98 -4.63
CA PHE A 47 -8.89 17.19 -5.45
C PHE A 47 -10.04 17.14 -6.46
N LEU A 48 -10.21 15.99 -7.14
CA LEU A 48 -11.30 15.81 -8.10
C LEU A 48 -12.66 15.91 -7.42
N ALA A 49 -12.85 15.26 -6.27
CA ALA A 49 -14.08 15.34 -5.49
C ALA A 49 -14.37 16.77 -5.03
N ALA A 50 -13.36 17.50 -4.56
CA ALA A 50 -13.48 18.89 -4.18
C ALA A 50 -13.86 19.78 -5.38
N SER A 51 -13.28 19.55 -6.56
CA SER A 51 -13.64 20.29 -7.78
C SER A 51 -15.10 20.04 -8.19
N VAL A 52 -15.57 18.80 -8.10
CA VAL A 52 -16.97 18.44 -8.41
C VAL A 52 -17.94 19.08 -7.43
N ILE A 53 -17.67 18.98 -6.12
CA ILE A 53 -18.53 19.54 -5.06
C ILE A 53 -18.52 21.07 -5.11
N GLY A 54 -17.35 21.68 -5.35
CA GLY A 54 -17.17 23.12 -5.40
C GLY A 54 -17.55 23.78 -6.73
N GLY A 55 -17.99 23.01 -7.73
CA GLY A 55 -18.32 23.51 -9.07
C GLY A 55 -17.13 24.14 -9.81
N GLN A 56 -15.90 23.81 -9.42
CA GLN A 56 -14.68 24.36 -10.01
C GLN A 56 -14.33 23.60 -11.30
N PRO A 57 -13.63 24.24 -12.26
CA PRO A 57 -13.20 23.57 -13.49
C PRO A 57 -12.33 22.34 -13.16
N ILE A 58 -12.68 21.21 -13.76
CA ILE A 58 -12.00 19.94 -13.53
C ILE A 58 -10.67 19.93 -14.28
N ALA A 59 -9.57 19.81 -13.53
CA ALA A 59 -8.26 19.54 -14.11
C ALA A 59 -8.17 18.09 -14.57
N TRP A 60 -8.22 17.84 -15.88
CA TRP A 60 -8.12 16.49 -16.47
C TRP A 60 -6.86 15.73 -16.06
N GLY A 61 -5.76 16.43 -15.75
CA GLY A 61 -4.56 15.81 -15.19
C GLY A 61 -4.83 15.05 -13.87
N MET A 62 -5.68 15.60 -13.00
CA MET A 62 -6.07 14.94 -11.75
C MET A 62 -6.95 13.71 -11.99
N VAL A 63 -7.81 13.76 -13.02
CA VAL A 63 -8.62 12.59 -13.43
C VAL A 63 -7.69 11.43 -13.86
N VAL A 64 -6.70 11.74 -14.70
CA VAL A 64 -5.73 10.74 -15.18
C VAL A 64 -4.88 10.21 -14.03
N LEU A 65 -4.34 11.08 -13.17
CA LEU A 65 -3.53 10.67 -12.01
C LEU A 65 -4.33 9.81 -11.03
N CYS A 66 -5.61 10.15 -10.80
CA CYS A 66 -6.50 9.36 -9.96
C CYS A 66 -6.70 7.94 -10.54
N GLY A 67 -7.04 7.84 -11.83
CA GLY A 67 -7.21 6.56 -12.50
C GLY A 67 -5.94 5.71 -12.53
N LEU A 68 -4.80 6.31 -12.87
CA LEU A 68 -3.50 5.62 -12.89
C LEU A 68 -3.06 5.19 -11.49
N GLY A 69 -3.21 6.06 -10.49
CA GLY A 69 -2.88 5.75 -9.10
C GLY A 69 -3.68 4.55 -8.59
N LEU A 70 -4.98 4.51 -8.90
CA LEU A 70 -5.85 3.38 -8.54
C LEU A 70 -5.42 2.08 -9.25
N ALA A 71 -5.17 2.15 -10.56
CA ALA A 71 -4.75 1.00 -11.35
C ALA A 71 -3.41 0.43 -10.87
N VAL A 72 -2.42 1.29 -10.64
CA VAL A 72 -1.09 0.91 -10.13
C VAL A 72 -1.19 0.34 -8.72
N GLY A 73 -1.99 0.97 -7.84
CA GLY A 73 -2.22 0.49 -6.48
C GLY A 73 -2.83 -0.92 -6.46
N ILE A 74 -3.89 -1.16 -7.23
CA ILE A 74 -4.53 -2.47 -7.33
C ILE A 74 -3.58 -3.50 -7.93
N TYR A 75 -2.86 -3.14 -8.99
CA TYR A 75 -1.92 -4.05 -9.65
C TYR A 75 -0.75 -4.42 -8.73
N GLY A 76 -0.13 -3.44 -8.07
CA GLY A 76 0.93 -3.67 -7.10
C GLY A 76 0.47 -4.55 -5.95
N ARG A 77 -0.75 -4.32 -5.42
CA ARG A 77 -1.33 -5.13 -4.36
C ARG A 77 -1.44 -6.60 -4.77
N ARG A 78 -1.94 -6.89 -5.97
CA ARG A 78 -2.01 -8.26 -6.50
C ARG A 78 -0.63 -8.91 -6.60
N ARG A 79 0.40 -8.14 -6.97
CA ARG A 79 1.79 -8.63 -7.03
C ARG A 79 2.39 -8.89 -5.65
N VAL A 80 1.95 -8.19 -4.61
CA VAL A 80 2.36 -8.46 -3.23
C VAL A 80 1.65 -9.70 -2.69
N GLU A 81 0.35 -9.84 -2.93
CA GLU A 81 -0.48 -10.93 -2.41
C GLU A 81 -0.17 -12.29 -3.09
N PHE A 82 0.06 -12.30 -4.40
CA PHE A 82 0.21 -13.53 -5.20
C PHE A 82 1.62 -13.75 -5.79
N GLY A 83 2.56 -12.83 -5.55
CA GLY A 83 3.93 -12.90 -6.08
C GLY A 83 5.01 -13.19 -5.04
#